data_AF-A0A959ZAR7-F1
#
_entry.id   AF-A0A959ZAR7-F1
#
_cell.length_a   1.000
_cell.length_b   1.000
_cell.length_c   1.000
_cell.angle_alpha   90.00
_cell.angle_beta   90.00
_cell.angle_gamma   90.00
#
_symmetry.space_group_name_H-M   'P 1'
#
loop_
_entity.id
_entity.type
_entity.pdbx_description
1 polymer ?
#
loop_
_entity_poly.entity_id
_entity_poly.type
_entity_poly.pdbx_seq_one_letter_code
_entity_poly.pdbx_strand_id
1 'polypeptide(L)'
;YSYQSFKAEVNKLELSDSERAARLRQRYDEIQGTIDQKRRNSRLWNLANKCIYGTDANDRMARTSKMNMIMHGDGHGGVHHHDGFINVNGIFEGRFDIVLTNPPFGANVEAGDLILESVVTVGEQTRERYIGEYGVAYETSLERVQAAEGKPIASLFDLPKAKQSKVKTEILFIERCLTLLKPGGRLGIVLPEGVFNNPSLAYVREFCEDRAFISAVVSLPQETFYSSGASVKASLLFLQKFTVKEQQKYLATKEQAEAERRGAYETEINQLRIAIKKPQFKPTNFYPKGRKPTEKERVAAYEAARAANSDRIKRRDAAKKRMKELEAIIQTEARALLKKRFDYPIFLYDAEKVGITATGEADQNELYPNENLPSGLEATCLELYRQFREDPNPFFVIGPAE
;
A
#
# COMPACT_ATOMS: atom_id res chain seq x y z
N TYR A 1 -24.10 -1.63 22.91
CA TYR A 1 -25.36 -1.52 23.67
C TYR A 1 -25.19 -0.55 24.83
N SER A 2 -25.91 0.57 24.81
CA SER A 2 -25.85 1.59 25.87
C SER A 2 -26.62 1.12 27.12
N TYR A 3 -26.26 1.65 28.30
CA TYR A 3 -27.01 1.42 29.54
C TYR A 3 -28.49 1.80 29.38
N GLN A 4 -28.77 2.84 28.60
CA GLN A 4 -30.14 3.31 28.35
C GLN A 4 -30.98 2.29 27.58
N SER A 5 -30.41 1.65 26.55
CA SER A 5 -31.10 0.58 25.81
C SER A 5 -31.44 -0.60 26.74
N PHE A 6 -30.48 -1.03 27.57
CA PHE A 6 -30.70 -2.10 28.54
C PHE A 6 -31.75 -1.72 29.60
N LYS A 7 -31.70 -0.50 30.12
CA LYS A 7 -32.70 0.01 31.08
C LYS A 7 -34.11 -0.01 30.47
N ALA A 8 -34.25 0.40 29.21
CA ALA A 8 -35.51 0.37 28.50
C ALA A 8 -36.05 -1.05 28.30
N GLU A 9 -35.18 -2.04 28.03
CA GLU A 9 -35.55 -3.45 27.94
C GLU A 9 -35.99 -4.02 29.30
N VAL A 10 -35.22 -3.75 30.36
CA VAL A 10 -35.53 -4.21 31.72
C VAL A 10 -36.85 -3.63 32.23
N ASN A 11 -37.18 -2.39 31.88
CA ASN A 11 -38.45 -1.76 32.24
C ASN A 11 -39.67 -2.38 31.57
N LYS A 12 -39.50 -3.12 30.46
CA LYS A 12 -40.59 -3.85 29.78
C LYS A 12 -40.88 -5.22 30.41
N LEU A 13 -40.01 -5.70 31.30
CA LEU A 13 -40.17 -6.98 31.97
C LEU A 13 -41.03 -6.84 33.24
N GLU A 14 -41.92 -7.80 33.46
CA GLU A 14 -42.64 -7.95 34.73
C GLU A 14 -41.69 -8.54 35.79
N LEU A 15 -40.99 -7.66 36.50
CA LEU A 15 -40.03 -7.97 37.56
C LEU A 15 -40.44 -7.22 38.84
N SER A 16 -40.12 -7.79 40.00
CA SER A 16 -40.21 -7.03 41.25
C SER A 16 -39.22 -5.85 41.24
N ASP A 17 -39.50 -4.81 42.03
CA ASP A 17 -38.62 -3.64 42.13
C ASP A 17 -37.20 -4.01 42.60
N SER A 18 -37.09 -5.01 43.48
CA SER A 18 -35.81 -5.52 43.97
C SER A 18 -35.01 -6.19 42.84
N GLU A 19 -35.64 -7.06 42.06
CA GLU A 19 -34.99 -7.75 40.93
C GLU A 19 -34.60 -6.76 39.82
N ARG A 20 -35.47 -5.79 39.54
CA ARG A 20 -35.18 -4.72 38.58
C ARG A 20 -33.97 -3.92 39.02
N ALA A 21 -33.93 -3.47 40.27
CA ALA A 21 -32.82 -2.71 40.83
C ALA A 21 -31.52 -3.52 40.87
N ALA A 22 -31.58 -4.83 41.13
CA ALA A 22 -30.41 -5.72 41.09
C ALA A 22 -29.84 -5.83 39.67
N ARG A 23 -30.69 -6.08 38.66
CA ARG A 23 -30.25 -6.19 37.26
C ARG A 23 -29.65 -4.88 36.74
N LEU A 24 -30.26 -3.74 37.05
CA LEU A 24 -29.74 -2.43 36.65
C LEU A 24 -28.39 -2.13 37.30
N ARG A 25 -28.23 -2.43 38.60
CA ARG A 25 -26.94 -2.27 39.30
C ARG A 25 -25.86 -3.17 38.73
N GLN A 26 -26.15 -4.45 38.54
CA GLN A 26 -25.20 -5.39 37.92
C GLN A 26 -24.73 -4.87 36.56
N ARG A 27 -25.66 -4.41 35.71
CA ARG A 27 -25.30 -3.87 34.40
C ARG A 27 -24.46 -2.59 34.48
N TYR A 28 -24.80 -1.73 35.43
CA TYR A 28 -24.03 -0.51 35.69
C TYR A 28 -22.59 -0.86 36.09
N ASP A 29 -22.42 -1.79 37.03
CA ASP A 29 -21.11 -2.24 37.52
C ASP A 29 -20.29 -2.93 36.42
N GLU A 30 -20.93 -3.73 35.57
CA GLU A 30 -20.30 -4.30 34.37
C GLU A 30 -19.75 -3.20 33.44
N ILE A 31 -20.58 -2.20 33.12
CA ILE A 31 -20.17 -1.09 32.24
C ILE A 31 -19.04 -0.29 32.90
N GLN A 32 -19.15 0.02 34.19
CA GLN A 32 -18.11 0.69 34.95
C GLN A 32 -16.78 -0.09 34.90
N GLY A 33 -16.84 -1.40 35.09
CA GLY A 33 -15.68 -2.28 34.96
C GLY A 33 -15.03 -2.25 33.57
N THR A 34 -15.80 -1.99 32.50
CA THR A 34 -15.23 -1.86 31.14
C THR A 34 -14.56 -0.51 30.89
N ILE A 35 -14.99 0.56 31.57
CA ILE A 35 -14.44 1.92 31.39
C ILE A 35 -13.40 2.29 32.46
N ASP A 36 -13.16 1.42 33.44
CA ASP A 36 -12.12 1.62 34.44
C ASP A 36 -10.72 1.51 33.79
N GLN A 37 -10.02 2.64 33.68
CA GLN A 37 -8.67 2.72 33.13
C GLN A 37 -7.61 2.04 34.01
N LYS A 38 -7.86 1.86 35.30
CA LYS A 38 -6.91 1.21 36.22
C LYS A 38 -6.99 -0.31 36.16
N ARG A 39 -8.13 -0.84 35.73
CA ARG A 39 -8.35 -2.27 35.55
C ARG A 39 -7.70 -2.76 34.27
N ARG A 40 -6.59 -3.50 34.41
CA ARG A 40 -5.92 -4.15 33.27
C ARG A 40 -6.91 -4.99 32.45
N ASN A 41 -6.80 -4.91 31.13
CA ASN A 41 -7.69 -5.55 30.15
C ASN A 41 -9.16 -5.06 30.15
N SER A 42 -9.51 -3.99 30.87
CA SER A 42 -10.77 -3.29 30.61
C SER A 42 -10.78 -2.75 29.19
N ARG A 43 -11.97 -2.40 28.67
CA ARG A 43 -12.10 -1.85 27.31
C ARG A 43 -11.30 -0.55 27.18
N LEU A 44 -11.38 0.35 28.16
CA LEU A 44 -10.66 1.63 28.11
C LEU A 44 -9.16 1.46 28.35
N TRP A 45 -8.74 0.53 29.23
CA TRP A 45 -7.33 0.19 29.36
C TRP A 45 -6.75 -0.36 28.04
N ASN A 46 -7.48 -1.25 27.35
CA ASN A 46 -7.05 -1.78 26.06
C ASN A 46 -6.97 -0.68 24.98
N LEU A 47 -7.97 0.20 24.91
CA LEU A 47 -7.93 1.35 24.00
C LEU A 47 -6.64 2.17 24.21
N ALA A 48 -6.39 2.54 25.47
CA ALA A 48 -5.30 3.43 25.85
C ALA A 48 -3.88 2.82 25.73
N ASN A 49 -3.78 1.48 25.76
CA ASN A 49 -2.47 0.80 25.80
C ASN A 49 -2.18 -0.07 24.59
N LYS A 50 -3.21 -0.47 23.83
CA LYS A 50 -3.12 -1.52 22.80
C LYS A 50 -3.77 -1.20 21.45
N CYS A 51 -4.46 -0.07 21.31
CA CYS A 51 -5.21 0.21 20.08
C CYS A 51 -4.67 1.39 19.25
N ILE A 52 -4.15 2.44 19.90
CA ILE A 52 -3.72 3.66 19.20
C ILE A 52 -2.20 3.74 19.21
N TYR A 53 -1.61 3.90 18.02
CA TYR A 53 -0.17 4.03 17.82
C TYR A 53 0.12 5.10 16.78
N GLY A 54 1.29 5.75 16.89
CA GLY A 54 1.74 6.74 15.94
C GLY A 54 3.22 7.02 16.05
N THR A 55 3.80 7.53 14.97
CA THR A 55 5.17 8.03 14.92
C THR A 55 5.17 9.42 14.33
N ASP A 56 5.99 10.29 14.89
CA ASP A 56 6.32 11.56 14.26
C ASP A 56 7.84 11.76 14.32
N ALA A 57 8.44 12.17 13.21
CA ALA A 57 9.87 12.42 13.13
C ALA A 57 10.26 13.72 13.85
N ASN A 58 9.30 14.62 14.11
CA ASN A 58 9.52 15.82 14.88
C ASN A 58 9.22 15.58 16.36
N ASP A 59 10.27 15.68 17.19
CA ASP A 59 10.22 15.51 18.64
C ASP A 59 9.14 16.35 19.35
N ARG A 60 8.95 17.61 18.93
CA ARG A 60 7.92 18.50 19.51
C ARG A 60 6.52 18.06 19.11
N MET A 61 6.32 17.61 17.87
CA MET A 61 5.02 17.13 17.40
C MET A 61 4.67 15.80 18.08
N ALA A 62 5.61 14.86 18.18
CA ALA A 62 5.40 13.59 18.89
C ALA A 62 4.96 13.83 20.35
N ARG A 63 5.61 14.75 21.08
CA ARG A 63 5.22 15.10 22.45
C ARG A 63 3.85 15.78 22.53
N THR A 64 3.58 16.74 21.65
CA THR A 64 2.28 17.45 21.63
C THR A 64 1.13 16.47 21.36
N SER A 65 1.29 15.59 20.37
CA SER A 65 0.33 14.54 20.04
C SER A 65 0.12 13.58 21.22
N LYS A 66 1.20 13.18 21.90
CA LYS A 66 1.12 12.34 23.11
C LYS A 66 0.35 13.03 24.25
N MET A 67 0.61 14.32 24.49
CA MET A 67 -0.13 15.10 25.49
C MET A 67 -1.61 15.22 25.13
N ASN A 68 -1.93 15.44 23.85
CA ASN A 68 -3.31 15.50 23.36
C ASN A 68 -4.05 14.19 23.66
N MET A 69 -3.42 13.04 23.41
CA MET A 69 -4.00 11.73 23.70
C MET A 69 -4.23 11.47 25.19
N ILE A 70 -3.32 11.93 26.05
CA ILE A 70 -3.49 11.87 27.50
C ILE A 70 -4.72 12.68 27.93
N MET A 71 -4.87 13.90 27.42
CA MET A 71 -5.98 14.79 27.78
C MET A 71 -7.35 14.22 27.40
N HIS A 72 -7.41 13.44 26.32
CA HIS A 72 -8.63 12.77 25.87
C HIS A 72 -8.85 11.37 26.48
N GLY A 73 -7.92 10.88 27.31
CA GLY A 73 -8.04 9.57 27.97
C GLY A 73 -7.68 8.38 27.06
N ASP A 74 -7.09 8.65 25.90
CA ASP A 74 -6.60 7.67 24.92
C ASP A 74 -5.20 7.13 25.27
N GLY A 75 -4.67 7.55 26.41
CA GLY A 75 -3.41 7.06 26.97
C GLY A 75 -2.16 7.75 26.43
N HIS A 76 -1.01 7.30 26.93
CA HIS A 76 0.30 7.87 26.60
C HIS A 76 1.24 6.88 25.90
N GLY A 77 0.80 5.65 25.63
CA GLY A 77 1.73 4.56 25.31
C GLY A 77 2.20 4.52 23.87
N GLY A 78 1.36 4.93 22.92
CA GLY A 78 1.51 4.52 21.51
C GLY A 78 2.15 5.54 20.56
N VAL A 79 2.36 6.79 20.98
CA VAL A 79 2.99 7.83 20.13
C VAL A 79 4.48 7.93 20.43
N HIS A 80 5.30 7.79 19.39
CA HIS A 80 6.76 7.75 19.47
C HIS A 80 7.41 8.83 18.61
N HIS A 81 8.46 9.47 19.14
CA HIS A 81 9.38 10.27 18.33
C HIS A 81 10.30 9.29 17.58
N HIS A 82 10.05 9.09 16.29
CA HIS A 82 10.78 8.12 15.47
C HIS A 82 10.56 8.36 13.98
N ASP A 83 11.45 7.83 13.15
CA ASP A 83 11.24 7.77 11.70
C ASP A 83 10.08 6.81 11.38
N GLY A 84 9.06 7.29 10.69
CA GLY A 84 7.88 6.50 10.34
C GLY A 84 8.15 5.32 9.38
N PHE A 85 9.31 5.32 8.71
CA PHE A 85 9.72 4.20 7.84
C PHE A 85 10.28 3.01 8.63
N ILE A 86 10.70 3.21 9.87
CA ILE A 86 11.37 2.21 10.69
C ILE A 86 10.41 1.69 11.78
N ASN A 87 10.57 0.43 12.17
CA ASN A 87 9.78 -0.16 13.25
C ASN A 87 10.19 0.43 14.59
N VAL A 88 9.20 0.78 15.41
CA VAL A 88 9.42 1.28 16.76
C VAL A 88 8.38 0.72 17.70
N ASN A 89 8.85 0.04 18.75
CA ASN A 89 7.98 -0.61 19.74
C ASN A 89 6.91 -1.47 19.05
N GLY A 90 5.64 -1.29 19.41
CA GLY A 90 4.54 -2.04 18.81
C GLY A 90 4.27 -1.69 17.34
N ILE A 91 4.96 -0.75 16.70
CA ILE A 91 4.71 -0.38 15.31
C ILE A 91 5.57 -1.26 14.40
N PHE A 92 4.95 -2.33 13.90
CA PHE A 92 5.57 -3.31 13.02
C PHE A 92 4.55 -3.88 12.02
N GLU A 93 5.05 -4.61 11.02
CA GLU A 93 4.26 -5.13 9.90
C GLU A 93 3.14 -6.10 10.30
N GLY A 94 2.02 -6.07 9.57
CA GLY A 94 0.93 -7.02 9.73
C GLY A 94 0.15 -6.92 11.03
N ARG A 95 0.21 -5.78 11.73
CA ARG A 95 -0.37 -5.60 13.07
C ARG A 95 -1.69 -4.81 13.06
N PHE A 96 -1.87 -3.88 12.14
CA PHE A 96 -2.93 -2.89 12.24
C PHE A 96 -4.16 -3.27 11.42
N ASP A 97 -5.35 -3.08 12.00
CA ASP A 97 -6.63 -3.25 11.29
C ASP A 97 -6.99 -1.99 10.49
N ILE A 98 -6.56 -0.82 10.99
CA ILE A 98 -6.76 0.49 10.36
C ILE A 98 -5.45 1.29 10.47
N VAL A 99 -5.06 1.93 9.38
CA VAL A 99 -4.01 2.96 9.36
C VAL A 99 -4.62 4.22 8.77
N LEU A 100 -4.47 5.35 9.47
CA LEU A 100 -4.84 6.68 8.99
C LEU A 100 -3.60 7.56 9.03
N THR A 101 -3.30 8.25 7.94
CA THR A 101 -2.09 9.09 7.90
C THR A 101 -2.17 10.23 6.88
N ASN A 102 -1.41 11.28 7.14
CA ASN A 102 -1.13 12.38 6.23
C ASN A 102 0.40 12.52 6.12
N PRO A 103 1.06 11.73 5.26
CA PRO A 103 2.52 11.76 5.13
C PRO A 103 3.01 13.12 4.59
N PRO A 104 4.25 13.53 4.89
CA PRO A 104 4.82 14.75 4.35
C PRO A 104 4.92 14.69 2.82
N PHE A 105 4.53 15.78 2.15
CA PHE A 105 4.55 15.88 0.68
C PHE A 105 5.88 16.43 0.17
N GLY A 106 6.40 15.86 -0.91
CA GLY A 106 7.49 16.43 -1.68
C GLY A 106 8.89 16.25 -1.08
N ALA A 107 8.98 15.83 0.19
CA ALA A 107 10.22 15.40 0.82
C ALA A 107 10.77 14.13 0.13
N ASN A 108 12.05 13.86 0.31
CA ASN A 108 12.71 12.72 -0.31
C ASN A 108 13.52 11.97 0.72
N VAL A 109 13.56 10.65 0.57
CA VAL A 109 14.57 9.82 1.21
C VAL A 109 15.78 9.79 0.29
N GLU A 110 16.91 10.23 0.82
CA GLU A 110 18.18 10.27 0.12
C GLU A 110 18.91 8.94 0.28
N ALA A 111 19.79 8.60 -0.68
CA ALA A 111 20.53 7.33 -0.62
C ALA A 111 21.46 7.21 0.60
N GLY A 112 21.82 8.35 1.21
CA GLY A 112 22.65 8.42 2.42
C GLY A 112 21.87 8.31 3.73
N ASP A 113 20.54 8.24 3.69
CA ASP A 113 19.72 8.06 4.89
C ASP A 113 19.80 6.59 5.31
N LEU A 114 20.79 6.26 6.15
CA LEU A 114 21.09 4.89 6.57
C LEU A 114 20.33 4.49 7.84
N ILE A 115 20.01 3.21 7.93
CA ILE A 115 19.44 2.60 9.12
C ILE A 115 20.57 2.41 10.15
N LEU A 116 20.47 3.14 11.27
CA LEU A 116 21.48 3.13 12.33
C LEU A 116 21.27 1.95 13.30
N GLU A 117 22.33 1.46 13.91
CA GLU A 117 22.28 0.45 14.97
C GLU A 117 21.34 0.88 16.12
N SER A 118 21.39 2.17 16.49
CA SER A 118 20.60 2.74 17.58
C SER A 118 19.09 2.73 17.34
N VAL A 119 18.64 2.67 16.07
CA VAL A 119 17.22 2.62 15.73
C VAL A 119 16.68 1.19 15.63
N VAL A 120 17.56 0.21 15.43
CA VAL A 120 17.19 -1.22 15.32
C VAL A 120 17.44 -2.00 16.61
N THR A 121 18.19 -1.42 17.54
CA THR A 121 18.46 -2.01 18.86
C THR A 121 17.24 -1.89 19.76
N VAL A 122 16.69 -3.03 20.18
CA VAL A 122 15.56 -3.12 21.11
C VAL A 122 16.05 -3.73 22.42
N GLY A 123 15.78 -3.05 23.54
CA GLY A 123 16.14 -3.55 24.87
C GLY A 123 15.48 -4.90 25.17
N GLU A 124 16.18 -5.77 25.91
CA GLU A 124 15.80 -7.16 26.17
C GLU A 124 14.38 -7.29 26.73
N GLN A 125 14.03 -6.49 27.74
CA GLN A 125 12.67 -6.49 28.32
C GLN A 125 11.58 -6.13 27.31
N THR A 126 11.84 -5.16 26.43
CA THR A 126 10.89 -4.75 25.38
C THR A 126 10.76 -5.85 24.34
N ARG A 127 11.88 -6.48 23.98
CA ARG A 127 11.92 -7.62 23.05
C ARG A 127 11.11 -8.79 23.60
N GLU A 128 11.39 -9.24 24.82
CA GLU A 128 10.66 -10.33 25.49
C GLU A 128 9.16 -10.05 25.58
N ARG A 129 8.79 -8.82 25.95
CA ARG A 129 7.38 -8.41 26.01
C ARG A 129 6.70 -8.55 24.65
N TYR A 130 7.28 -8.00 23.59
CA TYR A 130 6.64 -8.03 22.27
C TYR A 130 6.65 -9.40 21.61
N ILE A 131 7.67 -10.22 21.88
CA ILE A 131 7.67 -11.63 21.50
C ILE A 131 6.57 -12.38 22.25
N GLY A 132 6.41 -12.14 23.55
CA GLY A 132 5.32 -12.74 24.33
C GLY A 132 3.93 -12.33 23.85
N GLU A 133 3.75 -11.08 23.38
CA GLU A 133 2.47 -10.57 22.90
C GLU A 133 2.15 -10.95 21.44
N TYR A 134 3.15 -11.05 20.56
CA TYR A 134 2.96 -11.17 19.11
C TYR A 134 3.68 -12.36 18.45
N GLY A 135 4.55 -13.04 19.18
CA GLY A 135 5.28 -14.22 18.73
C GLY A 135 6.11 -13.98 17.46
N VAL A 136 6.06 -14.96 16.56
CA VAL A 136 6.84 -15.03 15.32
C VAL A 136 6.68 -13.77 14.45
N ALA A 137 5.49 -13.16 14.43
CA ALA A 137 5.25 -11.98 13.61
C ALA A 137 6.17 -10.80 14.00
N TYR A 138 6.40 -10.61 15.30
CA TYR A 138 7.31 -9.58 15.79
C TYR A 138 8.78 -9.98 15.59
N GLU A 139 9.13 -11.25 15.83
CA GLU A 139 10.50 -11.75 15.62
C GLU A 139 10.95 -11.56 14.17
N THR A 140 10.14 -12.01 13.20
CA THR A 140 10.44 -11.86 11.77
C THR A 140 10.58 -10.40 11.36
N SER A 141 9.75 -9.53 11.92
CA SER A 141 9.80 -8.09 11.66
C SER A 141 11.07 -7.45 12.21
N LEU A 142 11.48 -7.82 13.43
CA LEU A 142 12.70 -7.35 14.07
C LEU A 142 13.94 -7.81 13.29
N GLU A 143 14.01 -9.09 12.92
CA GLU A 143 15.10 -9.65 12.13
C GLU A 143 15.26 -8.95 10.78
N ARG A 144 14.14 -8.64 10.10
CA ARG A 144 14.15 -7.90 8.83
C ARG A 144 14.79 -6.52 8.98
N VAL A 145 14.43 -5.78 10.03
CA VAL A 145 14.94 -4.42 10.27
C VAL A 145 16.41 -4.46 10.71
N GLN A 146 16.80 -5.40 11.57
CA GLN A 146 18.19 -5.61 11.98
C GLN A 146 19.08 -6.03 10.80
N ALA A 147 18.59 -6.89 9.91
CA ALA A 147 19.31 -7.25 8.69
C ALA A 147 19.51 -6.08 7.71
N ALA A 148 18.78 -4.97 7.90
CA ALA A 148 18.89 -3.75 7.12
C ALA A 148 19.82 -2.70 7.75
N GLU A 149 20.42 -2.98 8.90
CA GLU A 149 21.40 -2.12 9.54
C GLU A 149 22.54 -1.72 8.57
N GLY A 150 22.89 -0.43 8.57
CA GLY A 150 23.90 0.16 7.71
C GLY A 150 23.48 0.30 6.24
N LYS A 151 22.26 -0.12 5.86
CA LYS A 151 21.72 0.04 4.50
C LYS A 151 20.84 1.30 4.42
N PRO A 152 20.63 1.86 3.22
CA PRO A 152 19.69 2.96 3.02
C PRO A 152 18.27 2.57 3.45
N ILE A 153 17.51 3.50 4.04
CA ILE A 153 16.11 3.30 4.44
C ILE A 153 15.26 2.79 3.26
N ALA A 154 15.50 3.33 2.06
CA ALA A 154 14.82 2.91 0.83
C ALA A 154 14.98 1.40 0.54
N SER A 155 16.01 0.73 1.07
CA SER A 155 16.23 -0.72 0.86
C SER A 155 15.22 -1.60 1.59
N LEU A 156 14.43 -1.05 2.52
CA LEU A 156 13.32 -1.73 3.17
C LEU A 156 12.10 -1.89 2.26
N PHE A 157 12.06 -1.19 1.12
CA PHE A 157 10.89 -1.02 0.28
C PHE A 157 11.10 -1.56 -1.15
N ASP A 158 10.02 -2.02 -1.77
CA ASP A 158 9.96 -2.54 -3.14
C ASP A 158 9.70 -1.43 -4.18
N LEU A 159 8.94 -0.39 -3.82
CA LEU A 159 8.55 0.71 -4.72
C LEU A 159 9.73 1.49 -5.36
N PRO A 160 10.90 1.67 -4.72
CA PRO A 160 12.05 2.31 -5.38
C PRO A 160 12.46 1.60 -6.67
N LYS A 161 12.31 2.27 -7.83
CA LYS A 161 12.73 1.73 -9.15
C LYS A 161 14.22 1.31 -9.19
N ALA A 162 15.05 1.94 -8.36
CA ALA A 162 16.42 1.52 -8.11
C ALA A 162 16.70 1.60 -6.60
N LYS A 163 17.45 0.62 -6.07
CA LYS A 163 17.79 0.52 -4.63
C LYS A 163 18.61 1.71 -4.08
N GLN A 164 19.00 2.66 -4.93
CA GLN A 164 19.85 3.82 -4.61
C GLN A 164 19.31 5.14 -5.17
N SER A 165 18.08 5.16 -5.73
CA SER A 165 17.51 6.40 -6.26
C SER A 165 16.80 7.22 -5.18
N LYS A 166 16.83 8.54 -5.32
CA LYS A 166 15.98 9.48 -4.59
C LYS A 166 14.51 9.12 -4.79
N VAL A 167 13.79 8.83 -3.71
CA VAL A 167 12.35 8.50 -3.75
C VAL A 167 11.58 9.48 -2.89
N LYS A 168 10.40 9.86 -3.38
CA LYS A 168 9.46 10.72 -2.66
C LYS A 168 8.92 10.00 -1.42
N THR A 169 8.88 10.70 -0.29
CA THR A 169 8.42 10.13 0.99
C THR A 169 7.01 9.60 0.90
N GLU A 170 6.11 10.33 0.22
CA GLU A 170 4.72 9.93 0.04
C GLU A 170 4.56 8.58 -0.67
N ILE A 171 5.49 8.22 -1.58
CA ILE A 171 5.49 6.93 -2.28
C ILE A 171 5.87 5.80 -1.30
N LEU A 172 6.91 6.00 -0.49
CA LEU A 172 7.33 5.01 0.49
C LEU A 172 6.30 4.81 1.59
N PHE A 173 5.58 5.88 1.99
CA PHE A 173 4.53 5.79 2.99
C PHE A 173 3.35 4.93 2.53
N ILE A 174 3.02 4.89 1.23
CA ILE A 174 2.00 3.98 0.69
C ILE A 174 2.37 2.52 1.00
N GLU A 175 3.59 2.11 0.66
CA GLU A 175 4.07 0.76 0.94
C GLU A 175 4.20 0.49 2.44
N ARG A 176 4.75 1.45 3.21
CA ARG A 176 4.85 1.34 4.66
C ARG A 176 3.49 1.10 5.29
N CYS A 177 2.48 1.89 4.95
CA CYS A 177 1.15 1.75 5.50
C CYS A 177 0.49 0.42 5.09
N LEU A 178 0.64 -0.02 3.84
CA LEU A 178 0.13 -1.32 3.40
C LEU A 178 0.84 -2.50 4.10
N THR A 179 2.13 -2.39 4.40
CA THR A 179 2.89 -3.44 5.12
C THR A 179 2.50 -3.50 6.60
N LEU A 180 2.22 -2.36 7.23
CA LEU A 180 1.70 -2.28 8.61
C LEU A 180 0.32 -2.94 8.78
N LEU A 181 -0.50 -2.98 7.73
CA LEU A 181 -1.83 -3.57 7.78
C LEU A 181 -1.82 -5.10 7.84
N LYS A 182 -2.70 -5.65 8.67
CA LYS A 182 -3.14 -7.05 8.60
C LYS A 182 -3.82 -7.34 7.25
N PRO A 183 -3.88 -8.61 6.80
CA PRO A 183 -4.76 -8.99 5.69
C PRO A 183 -6.21 -8.54 5.97
N GLY A 184 -6.86 -7.88 5.01
CA GLY A 184 -8.18 -7.27 5.20
C GLY A 184 -8.19 -5.91 5.92
N GLY A 185 -7.04 -5.43 6.39
CA GLY A 185 -6.91 -4.12 7.03
C GLY A 185 -7.16 -2.96 6.05
N ARG A 186 -7.51 -1.79 6.59
CA ARG A 186 -7.92 -0.61 5.82
C ARG A 186 -6.98 0.57 6.00
N LEU A 187 -6.64 1.24 4.91
CA LEU A 187 -5.82 2.45 4.88
C LEU A 187 -6.70 3.64 4.49
N GLY A 188 -6.61 4.74 5.25
CA GLY A 188 -6.95 6.08 4.78
C GLY A 188 -5.68 6.92 4.72
N ILE A 189 -5.33 7.44 3.55
CA ILE A 189 -4.08 8.19 3.36
C ILE A 189 -4.33 9.44 2.52
N VAL A 190 -3.80 10.57 2.96
CA VAL A 190 -3.80 11.81 2.18
C VAL A 190 -2.57 11.80 1.26
N LEU A 191 -2.76 12.02 -0.03
CA LEU A 191 -1.67 12.02 -1.00
C LEU A 191 -1.81 13.19 -1.98
N PRO A 192 -0.71 13.69 -2.56
CA PRO A 192 -0.77 14.55 -3.73
C PRO A 192 -1.53 13.87 -4.86
N GLU A 193 -2.45 14.58 -5.52
CA GLU A 193 -3.28 14.02 -6.59
C GLU A 193 -2.39 13.38 -7.68
N GLY A 194 -1.25 14.03 -7.94
CA GLY A 194 -0.15 13.61 -8.83
C GLY A 194 0.23 12.12 -8.76
N VAL A 195 0.12 11.50 -7.59
CA VAL A 195 0.50 10.09 -7.38
C VAL A 195 -0.37 9.15 -8.23
N PHE A 196 -1.65 9.47 -8.43
CA PHE A 196 -2.62 8.57 -9.08
C PHE A 196 -3.00 8.97 -10.51
N ASN A 197 -2.73 10.20 -10.93
CA ASN A 197 -3.06 10.67 -12.28
C ASN A 197 -1.82 10.77 -13.18
N ASN A 198 -0.60 10.86 -12.65
CA ASN A 198 0.61 10.92 -13.47
C ASN A 198 0.97 9.55 -14.10
N PRO A 199 1.15 9.44 -15.44
CA PRO A 199 1.57 8.19 -16.08
C PRO A 199 2.92 7.66 -15.63
N SER A 200 3.88 8.53 -15.27
CA SER A 200 5.21 8.12 -14.81
C SER A 200 5.20 7.36 -13.46
N LEU A 201 4.11 7.53 -12.70
CA LEU A 201 3.83 6.88 -11.42
C LEU A 201 2.83 5.72 -11.54
N ALA A 202 2.54 5.23 -12.75
CA ALA A 202 1.66 4.07 -12.97
C ALA A 202 2.08 2.84 -12.12
N TYR A 203 3.39 2.62 -11.97
CA TYR A 203 3.93 1.54 -11.14
C TYR A 203 3.50 1.61 -9.66
N VAL A 204 3.25 2.81 -9.12
CA VAL A 204 2.77 2.99 -7.73
C VAL A 204 1.31 2.54 -7.63
N ARG A 205 0.50 2.87 -8.63
CA ARG A 205 -0.90 2.41 -8.71
C ARG A 205 -0.97 0.90 -8.86
N GLU A 206 -0.16 0.35 -9.77
CA GLU A 206 -0.07 -1.10 -9.96
C GLU A 206 0.38 -1.79 -8.68
N PHE A 207 1.35 -1.23 -7.95
CA PHE A 207 1.77 -1.75 -6.65
C PHE A 207 0.61 -1.86 -5.65
N CYS A 208 -0.25 -0.85 -5.57
CA CYS A 208 -1.45 -0.85 -4.74
C CYS A 208 -2.47 -1.89 -5.22
N GLU A 209 -2.81 -1.88 -6.51
CA GLU A 209 -3.76 -2.82 -7.15
C GLU A 209 -3.34 -4.30 -6.98
N ASP A 210 -2.04 -4.58 -6.85
CA ASP A 210 -1.51 -5.94 -6.66
C ASP A 210 -1.72 -6.48 -5.23
N ARG A 211 -2.08 -5.62 -4.28
CA ARG A 211 -2.09 -5.91 -2.83
C ARG A 211 -3.36 -5.47 -2.11
N ALA A 212 -4.16 -4.59 -2.71
CA ALA A 212 -5.30 -3.97 -2.07
C ALA A 212 -6.37 -3.57 -3.08
N PHE A 213 -7.63 -3.59 -2.63
CA PHE A 213 -8.72 -2.93 -3.32
C PHE A 213 -8.63 -1.42 -3.05
N ILE A 214 -8.74 -0.63 -4.11
CA ILE A 214 -8.97 0.81 -3.99
C ILE A 214 -10.47 0.99 -3.77
N SER A 215 -10.88 1.33 -2.55
CA SER A 215 -12.31 1.45 -2.21
C SER A 215 -12.88 2.79 -2.61
N ALA A 216 -12.12 3.88 -2.36
CA ALA A 216 -12.55 5.22 -2.70
C ALA A 216 -11.35 6.15 -2.96
N VAL A 217 -11.55 7.11 -3.86
CA VAL A 217 -10.68 8.27 -4.06
C VAL A 217 -11.54 9.52 -3.97
N VAL A 218 -11.25 10.37 -2.99
CA VAL A 218 -11.93 11.65 -2.80
C VAL A 218 -10.95 12.77 -3.13
N SER A 219 -11.17 13.44 -4.27
CA SER A 219 -10.42 14.64 -4.66
C SER A 219 -10.83 15.79 -3.75
N LEU A 220 -9.84 16.54 -3.26
CA LEU A 220 -10.04 17.70 -2.39
C LEU A 220 -9.83 19.00 -3.18
N PRO A 221 -10.48 20.11 -2.81
CA PRO A 221 -10.18 21.43 -3.37
C PRO A 221 -8.70 21.77 -3.21
N GLN A 222 -8.14 22.49 -4.17
CA GLN A 222 -6.71 22.82 -4.18
C GLN A 222 -6.30 23.64 -2.94
N GLU A 223 -7.20 24.50 -2.49
CA GLU A 223 -7.07 25.42 -1.37
C GLU A 223 -7.12 24.77 0.02
N THR A 224 -7.47 23.48 0.11
CA THR A 224 -7.69 22.76 1.37
C THR A 224 -6.52 22.89 2.36
N PHE A 225 -5.28 22.91 1.85
CA PHE A 225 -4.07 22.98 2.67
C PHE A 225 -3.30 24.32 2.57
N TYR A 226 -3.90 25.37 1.98
CA TYR A 226 -3.25 26.67 1.79
C TYR A 226 -2.89 27.33 3.13
N SER A 227 -3.77 27.25 4.13
CA SER A 227 -3.53 27.77 5.48
C SER A 227 -2.35 27.09 6.19
N SER A 228 -1.99 25.88 5.76
CA SER A 228 -0.82 25.13 6.22
C SER A 228 0.43 25.34 5.36
N GLY A 229 0.36 26.23 4.36
CA GLY A 229 1.47 26.58 3.48
C GLY A 229 1.70 25.62 2.30
N ALA A 230 0.78 24.68 2.05
CA ALA A 230 0.87 23.75 0.92
C ALA A 230 -0.04 24.20 -0.23
N SER A 231 0.46 24.18 -1.46
CA SER A 231 -0.29 24.60 -2.67
C SER A 231 -0.67 23.45 -3.61
N VAL A 232 -0.27 22.22 -3.25
CA VAL A 232 -0.47 21.02 -4.06
C VAL A 232 -1.86 20.45 -3.79
N LYS A 233 -2.65 20.24 -4.86
CA LYS A 233 -3.94 19.57 -4.76
C LYS A 233 -3.77 18.13 -4.28
N ALA A 234 -4.59 17.74 -3.32
CA ALA A 234 -4.50 16.46 -2.62
C ALA A 234 -5.77 15.63 -2.78
N SER A 235 -5.68 14.36 -2.44
CA SER A 235 -6.82 13.44 -2.40
C SER A 235 -6.76 12.55 -1.17
N LEU A 236 -7.92 12.15 -0.67
CA LEU A 236 -8.06 11.08 0.30
C LEU A 236 -8.18 9.76 -0.44
N LEU A 237 -7.23 8.86 -0.20
CA LEU A 237 -7.23 7.52 -0.74
C LEU A 237 -7.64 6.51 0.34
N PHE A 238 -8.62 5.68 0.02
CA PHE A 238 -9.05 4.59 0.87
C PHE A 238 -8.75 3.24 0.22
N LEU A 239 -7.93 2.44 0.87
CA LEU A 239 -7.55 1.10 0.42
C LEU A 239 -8.00 0.04 1.42
N GLN A 240 -8.33 -1.16 0.94
CA GLN A 240 -8.44 -2.36 1.76
C GLN A 240 -7.42 -3.39 1.28
N LYS A 241 -6.44 -3.72 2.13
CA LYS A 241 -5.47 -4.76 1.84
C LYS A 241 -6.18 -6.09 1.62
N PHE A 242 -5.77 -6.85 0.61
CA PHE A 242 -6.34 -8.16 0.34
C PHE A 242 -6.27 -9.04 1.58
N THR A 243 -7.35 -9.77 1.82
CA THR A 243 -7.32 -10.95 2.69
C THR A 243 -6.44 -12.02 2.05
N VAL A 244 -6.04 -13.01 2.84
CA VAL A 244 -5.21 -14.14 2.33
C VAL A 244 -5.88 -14.82 1.13
N LYS A 245 -7.20 -15.01 1.17
CA LYS A 245 -7.98 -15.64 0.09
C LYS A 245 -8.02 -14.77 -1.17
N GLU A 246 -8.22 -13.46 -1.02
CA GLU A 246 -8.24 -12.53 -2.15
C GLU A 246 -6.87 -12.41 -2.81
N GLN A 247 -5.80 -12.38 -2.02
CA GLN A 247 -4.42 -12.38 -2.56
C GLN A 247 -4.15 -13.65 -3.36
N GLN A 248 -4.56 -14.82 -2.87
CA GLN A 248 -4.41 -16.08 -3.60
C GLN A 248 -5.19 -16.07 -4.92
N LYS A 249 -6.45 -15.61 -4.88
CA LYS A 249 -7.28 -15.45 -6.09
C LYS A 249 -6.62 -14.51 -7.10
N TYR A 250 -6.16 -13.35 -6.64
CA TYR A 250 -5.47 -12.37 -7.47
C TYR A 250 -4.23 -12.96 -8.15
N LEU A 251 -3.36 -13.64 -7.39
CA LEU A 251 -2.15 -14.25 -7.92
C LEU A 251 -2.46 -15.35 -8.96
N ALA A 252 -3.46 -16.19 -8.69
CA ALA A 252 -3.89 -17.21 -9.64
C ALA A 252 -4.46 -16.60 -10.93
N THR A 253 -5.28 -15.54 -10.83
CA THR A 253 -5.80 -14.83 -12.00
C THR A 253 -4.69 -14.14 -12.79
N LYS A 254 -3.70 -13.56 -12.11
CA LYS A 254 -2.51 -12.95 -12.72
C LYS A 254 -1.69 -13.97 -13.48
N GLU A 255 -1.36 -15.10 -12.85
CA GLU A 255 -0.62 -16.19 -13.49
C GLU A 255 -1.35 -16.74 -14.72
N GLN A 256 -2.68 -16.95 -14.63
CA GLN A 256 -3.49 -17.39 -15.77
C GLN A 256 -3.48 -16.38 -16.92
N ALA A 257 -3.63 -15.09 -16.63
CA ALA A 257 -3.59 -14.04 -17.65
C ALA A 257 -2.22 -13.96 -18.33
N GLU A 258 -1.14 -14.04 -17.57
CA GLU A 258 0.23 -14.05 -18.08
C GLU A 258 0.53 -15.29 -18.93
N ALA A 259 0.12 -16.48 -18.48
CA ALA A 259 0.30 -17.72 -19.21
C ALA A 259 -0.46 -17.72 -20.55
N GLU A 260 -1.71 -17.24 -20.54
CA GLU A 260 -2.53 -17.13 -21.75
C GLU A 260 -1.92 -16.17 -22.77
N ARG A 261 -1.54 -14.96 -22.33
CA ARG A 261 -0.91 -13.98 -23.23
C ARG A 261 0.43 -14.48 -23.74
N ARG A 262 1.27 -15.06 -22.88
CA ARG A 262 2.55 -15.66 -23.30
C ARG A 262 2.35 -16.79 -24.32
N GLY A 263 1.33 -17.64 -24.12
CA GLY A 263 0.98 -18.71 -25.05
C GLY A 263 0.62 -18.20 -26.45
N ALA A 264 -0.05 -17.04 -26.57
CA ALA A 264 -0.35 -16.41 -27.85
C ALA A 264 0.91 -16.02 -28.65
N TYR A 265 2.04 -15.79 -27.97
CA TYR A 265 3.32 -15.42 -28.58
C TYR A 265 4.37 -16.54 -28.56
N GLU A 266 4.00 -17.77 -28.18
CA GLU A 266 4.93 -18.89 -27.98
C GLU A 266 5.77 -19.20 -29.24
N THR A 267 5.15 -19.13 -30.43
CA THR A 267 5.83 -19.32 -31.72
C THR A 267 6.94 -18.29 -31.93
N GLU A 268 6.65 -17.00 -31.72
CA GLU A 268 7.63 -15.91 -31.88
C GLU A 268 8.75 -16.04 -30.83
N ILE A 269 8.39 -16.33 -29.56
CA ILE A 269 9.35 -16.55 -28.48
C ILE A 269 10.33 -17.67 -28.85
N ASN A 270 9.83 -18.79 -29.37
CA ASN A 270 10.68 -19.92 -29.75
C ASN A 270 11.60 -19.59 -30.93
N GLN A 271 11.12 -18.85 -31.93
CA GLN A 271 11.97 -18.36 -33.03
C GLN A 271 13.10 -17.44 -32.52
N LEU A 272 12.78 -16.50 -31.64
CA LEU A 272 13.76 -15.59 -31.04
C LEU A 272 14.78 -16.36 -30.19
N ARG A 273 14.34 -17.33 -29.39
CA ARG A 273 15.22 -18.21 -28.58
C ARG A 273 16.20 -18.99 -29.47
N ILE A 274 15.72 -19.56 -30.57
CA ILE A 274 16.58 -20.27 -31.54
C ILE A 274 17.61 -19.31 -32.12
N ALA A 275 17.20 -18.10 -32.54
CA ALA A 275 18.11 -17.10 -33.09
C ALA A 275 19.21 -16.68 -32.10
N ILE A 276 18.87 -16.58 -30.80
CA ILE A 276 19.80 -16.19 -29.74
C ILE A 276 20.84 -17.29 -29.46
N LYS A 277 20.44 -18.56 -29.50
CA LYS A 277 21.29 -19.71 -29.13
C LYS A 277 22.20 -20.23 -30.26
N LYS A 278 22.10 -19.71 -31.50
CA LYS A 278 22.91 -20.22 -32.62
C LYS A 278 24.42 -20.13 -32.34
N PRO A 279 25.18 -21.24 -32.52
CA PRO A 279 26.62 -21.28 -32.23
C PRO A 279 27.42 -20.41 -33.20
N GLN A 280 28.68 -20.15 -32.84
CA GLN A 280 29.58 -19.41 -33.72
C GLN A 280 30.10 -20.25 -34.88
N PHE A 281 30.25 -19.63 -36.04
CA PHE A 281 30.96 -20.23 -37.15
C PHE A 281 32.46 -20.22 -36.84
N LYS A 282 33.09 -21.38 -36.91
CA LYS A 282 34.54 -21.53 -36.86
C LYS A 282 35.10 -21.49 -38.29
N PRO A 283 36.35 -21.07 -38.51
CA PRO A 283 36.98 -21.15 -39.83
C PRO A 283 36.91 -22.56 -40.44
N THR A 284 36.98 -23.60 -39.61
CA THR A 284 36.84 -25.02 -40.02
C THR A 284 35.51 -25.33 -40.69
N ASN A 285 34.44 -24.55 -40.44
CA ASN A 285 33.15 -24.72 -41.10
C ASN A 285 33.19 -24.36 -42.61
N PHE A 286 34.22 -23.65 -43.06
CA PHE A 286 34.38 -23.20 -44.46
C PHE A 286 35.53 -23.92 -45.19
N TYR A 287 36.10 -24.98 -44.59
CA TYR A 287 37.16 -25.76 -45.24
C TYR A 287 36.59 -26.66 -46.35
N PRO A 288 37.35 -26.89 -47.44
CA PRO A 288 36.95 -27.80 -48.50
C PRO A 288 36.82 -29.23 -47.96
N LYS A 289 35.77 -29.95 -48.38
CA LYS A 289 35.53 -31.34 -47.94
C LYS A 289 36.50 -32.29 -48.66
N GLY A 290 37.02 -33.28 -47.93
CA GLY A 290 37.81 -34.38 -48.50
C GLY A 290 39.28 -34.08 -48.79
N ARG A 291 39.79 -32.86 -48.50
CA ARG A 291 41.23 -32.54 -48.59
C ARG A 291 41.67 -31.50 -47.57
N LYS A 292 42.99 -31.37 -47.36
CA LYS A 292 43.55 -30.28 -46.56
C LYS A 292 43.41 -28.93 -47.29
N PRO A 293 43.05 -27.85 -46.58
CA PRO A 293 43.00 -26.51 -47.15
C PRO A 293 44.41 -25.98 -47.44
N THR A 294 44.55 -25.26 -48.55
CA THR A 294 45.73 -24.42 -48.84
C THR A 294 45.75 -23.19 -47.94
N GLU A 295 46.90 -22.51 -47.83
CA GLU A 295 47.02 -21.31 -47.00
C GLU A 295 46.04 -20.20 -47.43
N LYS A 296 45.87 -20.01 -48.75
CA LYS A 296 44.88 -19.07 -49.32
C LYS A 296 43.44 -19.41 -48.89
N GLU A 297 43.10 -20.69 -48.83
CA GLU A 297 41.78 -21.15 -48.39
C GLU A 297 41.57 -21.00 -46.88
N ARG A 298 42.64 -21.11 -46.07
CA ARG A 298 42.56 -20.87 -44.62
C ARG A 298 42.27 -19.40 -44.31
N VAL A 299 42.91 -18.48 -45.04
CA VAL A 299 42.65 -17.03 -44.93
C VAL A 299 41.21 -16.72 -45.36
N ALA A 300 40.77 -17.22 -46.51
CA ALA A 300 39.40 -17.03 -46.99
C ALA A 300 38.34 -17.60 -46.01
N ALA A 301 38.60 -18.77 -45.43
CA ALA A 301 37.74 -19.38 -44.42
C ALA A 301 37.65 -18.57 -43.12
N TYR A 302 38.74 -17.91 -42.71
CA TYR A 302 38.75 -17.01 -41.56
C TYR A 302 37.90 -15.76 -41.82
N GLU A 303 38.05 -15.13 -42.99
CA GLU A 303 37.26 -13.98 -43.39
C GLU A 303 35.76 -14.32 -43.51
N ALA A 304 35.43 -15.46 -44.12
CA ALA A 304 34.06 -15.95 -44.22
C ALA A 304 33.44 -16.22 -42.83
N ALA A 305 34.19 -16.84 -41.91
CA ALA A 305 33.74 -17.05 -40.54
C ALA A 305 33.54 -15.73 -39.79
N ARG A 306 34.45 -14.76 -39.96
CA ARG A 306 34.34 -13.43 -39.35
C ARG A 306 33.10 -12.68 -39.86
N ALA A 307 32.86 -12.66 -41.17
CA ALA A 307 31.69 -12.04 -41.77
C ALA A 307 30.38 -12.70 -41.30
N ALA A 308 30.30 -14.04 -41.35
CA ALA A 308 29.14 -14.78 -40.89
C ALA A 308 28.86 -14.59 -39.38
N ASN A 309 29.92 -14.48 -38.57
CA ASN A 309 29.80 -14.19 -37.15
C ASN A 309 29.33 -12.75 -36.87
N SER A 310 29.80 -11.76 -37.65
CA SER A 310 29.33 -10.37 -37.56
C SER A 310 27.83 -10.27 -37.82
N ASP A 311 27.33 -10.88 -38.90
CA ASP A 311 25.90 -10.87 -39.22
C ASP A 311 25.08 -11.65 -38.19
N ARG A 312 25.61 -12.77 -37.67
CA ARG A 312 24.98 -13.51 -36.57
C ARG A 312 24.84 -12.65 -35.32
N ILE A 313 25.89 -11.91 -34.93
CA ILE A 313 25.86 -11.04 -33.76
C ILE A 313 24.76 -9.98 -33.91
N LYS A 314 24.69 -9.32 -35.07
CA LYS A 314 23.61 -8.35 -35.37
C LYS A 314 22.22 -8.97 -35.22
N ARG A 315 21.98 -10.16 -35.80
CA ARG A 315 20.70 -10.88 -35.70
C ARG A 315 20.37 -11.30 -34.26
N ARG A 316 21.38 -11.78 -33.52
CA ARG A 316 21.22 -12.16 -32.10
C ARG A 316 20.81 -10.95 -31.27
N ASP A 317 21.48 -9.81 -31.46
CA ASP A 317 21.21 -8.61 -30.68
C ASP A 317 19.85 -8.01 -31.03
N ALA A 318 19.45 -8.05 -32.32
CA ALA A 318 18.09 -7.74 -32.74
C ALA A 318 17.04 -8.68 -32.11
N ALA A 319 17.31 -10.00 -32.07
CA ALA A 319 16.43 -10.97 -31.44
C ALA A 319 16.30 -10.75 -29.92
N LYS A 320 17.39 -10.40 -29.23
CA LYS A 320 17.36 -10.01 -27.81
C LYS A 320 16.53 -8.75 -27.58
N LYS A 321 16.71 -7.74 -28.44
CA LYS A 321 15.93 -6.49 -28.38
C LYS A 321 14.44 -6.79 -28.56
N ARG A 322 14.09 -7.55 -29.60
CA ARG A 322 12.71 -7.96 -29.87
C ARG A 322 12.11 -8.80 -28.76
N MET A 323 12.88 -9.72 -28.15
CA MET A 323 12.44 -10.50 -27.00
C MET A 323 12.06 -9.61 -25.82
N LYS A 324 12.86 -8.58 -25.53
CA LYS A 324 12.55 -7.60 -24.46
C LYS A 324 11.30 -6.77 -24.79
N GLU A 325 11.15 -6.33 -26.03
CA GLU A 325 9.95 -5.60 -26.49
C GLU A 325 8.69 -6.48 -26.38
N LEU A 326 8.79 -7.74 -26.80
CA LEU A 326 7.70 -8.71 -26.75
C LEU A 326 7.29 -9.03 -25.31
N GLU A 327 8.25 -9.16 -24.39
CA GLU A 327 7.98 -9.32 -22.96
C GLU A 327 7.19 -8.13 -22.39
N ALA A 328 7.53 -6.89 -22.78
CA ALA A 328 6.79 -5.70 -22.34
C ALA A 328 5.35 -5.67 -22.90
N ILE A 329 5.16 -6.11 -24.16
CA ILE A 329 3.83 -6.25 -24.77
C ILE A 329 2.99 -7.29 -24.02
N ILE A 330 3.55 -8.49 -23.78
CA ILE A 330 2.88 -9.56 -23.05
C ILE A 330 2.46 -9.09 -21.66
N GLN A 331 3.34 -8.39 -20.94
CA GLN A 331 3.03 -7.86 -19.61
C GLN A 331 1.88 -6.84 -19.65
N THR A 332 1.90 -5.92 -20.62
CA THR A 332 0.84 -4.92 -20.80
C THR A 332 -0.51 -5.57 -21.11
N GLU A 333 -0.54 -6.52 -22.05
CA GLU A 333 -1.76 -7.24 -22.40
C GLU A 333 -2.27 -8.13 -21.26
N ALA A 334 -1.36 -8.81 -20.55
CA ALA A 334 -1.71 -9.66 -19.41
C ALA A 334 -2.30 -8.81 -18.29
N ARG A 335 -1.77 -7.60 -18.06
CA ARG A 335 -2.33 -6.64 -17.11
C ARG A 335 -3.73 -6.20 -17.50
N ALA A 336 -3.96 -5.88 -18.77
CA ALA A 336 -5.29 -5.51 -19.25
C ALA A 336 -6.30 -6.65 -19.07
N LEU A 337 -5.89 -7.90 -19.34
CA LEU A 337 -6.71 -9.09 -19.13
C LEU A 337 -6.98 -9.36 -17.65
N LEU A 338 -5.97 -9.18 -16.79
CA LEU A 338 -6.10 -9.30 -15.34
C LEU A 338 -7.13 -8.32 -14.80
N LYS A 339 -7.10 -7.05 -15.21
CA LYS A 339 -8.09 -6.05 -14.78
C LYS A 339 -9.52 -6.44 -15.15
N LYS A 340 -9.73 -7.05 -16.32
CA LYS A 340 -11.06 -7.57 -16.71
C LYS A 340 -11.53 -8.76 -15.88
N ARG A 341 -10.60 -9.63 -15.44
CA ARG A 341 -10.91 -10.88 -14.70
C ARG A 341 -10.96 -10.69 -13.18
N PHE A 342 -10.28 -9.66 -12.69
CA PHE A 342 -10.24 -9.27 -11.28
C PHE A 342 -10.70 -7.82 -11.18
N ASP A 343 -11.92 -7.57 -11.65
CA ASP A 343 -12.53 -6.24 -11.61
C ASP A 343 -13.16 -5.97 -10.24
N TYR A 344 -13.19 -4.69 -9.85
CA TYR A 344 -13.86 -4.22 -8.65
C TYR A 344 -14.23 -2.73 -8.81
N PRO A 345 -15.39 -2.30 -8.28
CA PRO A 345 -15.84 -0.93 -8.38
C PRO A 345 -15.00 0.00 -7.49
N ILE A 346 -14.73 1.22 -7.96
CA ILE A 346 -14.01 2.25 -7.20
C ILE A 346 -14.92 3.47 -7.06
N PHE A 347 -15.15 3.93 -5.82
CA PHE A 347 -15.91 5.16 -5.59
C PHE A 347 -15.03 6.39 -5.86
N LEU A 348 -15.47 7.27 -6.75
CA LEU A 348 -14.79 8.53 -7.04
C LEU A 348 -15.69 9.69 -6.63
N TYR A 349 -15.15 10.66 -5.91
CA TYR A 349 -15.86 11.87 -5.50
C TYR A 349 -14.94 13.08 -5.65
N ASP A 350 -15.44 14.16 -6.23
CA ASP A 350 -14.74 15.44 -6.31
C ASP A 350 -15.42 16.41 -5.35
N ALA A 351 -14.75 16.73 -4.25
CA ALA A 351 -15.30 17.62 -3.25
C ALA A 351 -15.01 19.08 -3.61
N GLU A 352 -16.01 19.93 -3.48
CA GLU A 352 -15.94 21.39 -3.56
C GLU A 352 -15.75 22.02 -2.17
N LYS A 353 -16.34 21.41 -1.13
CA LYS A 353 -16.42 22.00 0.21
C LYS A 353 -16.07 20.98 1.29
N VAL A 354 -14.91 21.17 1.92
CA VAL A 354 -14.31 20.19 2.85
C VAL A 354 -14.24 20.68 4.30
N GLY A 355 -14.94 21.76 4.62
CA GLY A 355 -15.06 22.32 5.98
C GLY A 355 -14.01 23.33 6.38
N ILE A 356 -13.11 23.71 5.46
CA ILE A 356 -12.04 24.68 5.72
C ILE A 356 -11.84 25.59 4.51
N THR A 357 -11.69 26.90 4.74
CA THR A 357 -11.36 27.87 3.70
C THR A 357 -9.85 27.92 3.44
N ALA A 358 -9.44 28.60 2.37
CA ALA A 358 -8.03 28.88 2.09
C ALA A 358 -7.29 29.62 3.25
N THR A 359 -8.03 30.40 4.05
CA THR A 359 -7.50 31.13 5.22
C THR A 359 -7.47 30.29 6.49
N GLY A 360 -8.04 29.08 6.48
CA GLY A 360 -8.09 28.18 7.63
C GLY A 360 -9.31 28.36 8.53
N GLU A 361 -10.29 29.16 8.08
CA GLU A 361 -11.56 29.35 8.79
C GLU A 361 -12.52 28.19 8.50
N ALA A 362 -13.48 27.95 9.39
CA ALA A 362 -14.51 26.94 9.17
C ALA A 362 -15.38 27.30 7.96
N ASP A 363 -15.63 26.33 7.08
CA ASP A 363 -16.49 26.47 5.91
C ASP A 363 -17.56 25.36 5.89
N GLN A 364 -18.40 25.36 4.86
CA GLN A 364 -19.30 24.25 4.57
C GLN A 364 -18.51 22.96 4.32
N ASN A 365 -19.12 21.83 4.68
CA ASN A 365 -18.49 20.52 4.56
C ASN A 365 -19.47 19.50 4.00
N GLU A 366 -19.15 18.89 2.86
CA GLU A 366 -19.97 17.84 2.24
C GLU A 366 -19.46 16.43 2.48
N LEU A 367 -18.30 16.27 3.14
CA LEU A 367 -17.64 14.97 3.28
C LEU A 367 -18.43 14.00 4.18
N TYR A 368 -19.13 14.54 5.19
CA TYR A 368 -19.90 13.76 6.15
C TYR A 368 -21.10 14.56 6.69
N PRO A 369 -22.14 13.91 7.24
CA PRO A 369 -23.30 14.62 7.80
C PRO A 369 -22.92 15.55 8.94
N ASN A 370 -23.25 16.83 8.81
CA ASN A 370 -22.94 17.87 9.80
C ASN A 370 -23.95 19.03 9.70
N GLU A 371 -23.84 20.02 10.60
CA GLU A 371 -24.78 21.15 10.67
C GLU A 371 -24.56 22.21 9.58
N ASN A 372 -23.40 22.21 8.91
CA ASN A 372 -22.98 23.22 7.94
C ASN A 372 -22.79 22.61 6.53
N LEU A 373 -23.85 22.03 5.97
CA LEU A 373 -23.83 21.46 4.63
C LEU A 373 -23.91 22.56 3.55
N PRO A 374 -23.29 22.36 2.36
CA PRO A 374 -23.55 23.18 1.19
C PRO A 374 -25.04 23.19 0.79
N SER A 375 -25.51 24.34 0.31
CA SER A 375 -26.91 24.48 -0.12
C SER A 375 -27.17 23.63 -1.38
N GLY A 376 -28.26 22.88 -1.38
CA GLY A 376 -28.65 22.02 -2.51
C GLY A 376 -27.97 20.65 -2.55
N LEU A 377 -27.14 20.30 -1.57
CA LEU A 377 -26.55 18.98 -1.45
C LEU A 377 -27.60 17.96 -0.98
N GLU A 378 -27.91 16.96 -1.81
CA GLU A 378 -28.91 15.92 -1.49
C GLU A 378 -28.36 14.84 -0.53
N ALA A 379 -27.08 14.52 -0.65
CA ALA A 379 -26.39 13.54 0.18
C ALA A 379 -24.90 13.86 0.28
N THR A 380 -24.31 13.58 1.44
CA THR A 380 -22.87 13.76 1.67
C THR A 380 -22.03 12.70 0.97
N CYS A 381 -20.74 12.97 0.76
CA CYS A 381 -19.79 11.99 0.22
C CYS A 381 -19.84 10.66 0.98
N LEU A 382 -19.94 10.69 2.31
CA LEU A 382 -20.04 9.48 3.14
C LEU A 382 -21.35 8.71 2.92
N GLU A 383 -22.47 9.40 2.73
CA GLU A 383 -23.76 8.76 2.46
C GLU A 383 -23.80 8.14 1.07
N LEU A 384 -23.30 8.86 0.05
CA LEU A 384 -23.14 8.35 -1.31
C LEU A 384 -22.21 7.14 -1.33
N TYR A 385 -21.10 7.17 -0.58
CA TYR A 385 -20.21 6.01 -0.46
C TYR A 385 -20.91 4.81 0.19
N ARG A 386 -21.77 5.02 1.20
CA ARG A 386 -22.56 3.94 1.81
C ARG A 386 -23.54 3.33 0.82
N GLN A 387 -24.24 4.16 0.04
CA GLN A 387 -25.14 3.70 -1.02
C GLN A 387 -24.37 2.91 -2.10
N PHE A 388 -23.24 3.42 -2.56
CA PHE A 388 -22.35 2.75 -3.50
C PHE A 388 -21.87 1.38 -2.98
N ARG A 389 -21.63 1.28 -1.67
CA ARG A 389 -21.23 0.04 -1.02
C ARG A 389 -22.34 -1.01 -0.94
N GLU A 390 -23.59 -0.58 -0.97
CA GLU A 390 -24.77 -1.46 -1.01
C GLU A 390 -25.06 -1.91 -2.44
N ASP A 391 -25.07 -0.96 -3.39
CA ASP A 391 -25.21 -1.22 -4.82
C ASP A 391 -24.38 -0.21 -5.64
N PRO A 392 -23.27 -0.64 -6.27
CA PRO A 392 -22.46 0.26 -7.10
C PRO A 392 -23.06 0.50 -8.48
N ASN A 393 -24.05 -0.28 -8.93
CA ASN A 393 -24.56 -0.21 -10.30
C ASN A 393 -25.10 1.18 -10.71
N PRO A 394 -25.86 1.90 -9.86
CA PRO A 394 -26.39 3.22 -10.19
C PRO A 394 -25.30 4.31 -10.34
N PHE A 395 -24.10 4.08 -9.78
CA PHE A 395 -23.00 5.03 -9.80
C PHE A 395 -22.12 4.89 -11.04
N PHE A 396 -22.23 3.77 -11.76
CA PHE A 396 -21.54 3.64 -13.03
C PHE A 396 -22.20 4.54 -14.05
N VAL A 397 -21.43 5.47 -14.58
CA VAL A 397 -21.82 6.21 -15.77
C VAL A 397 -21.92 5.20 -16.90
N ILE A 398 -23.13 4.84 -17.30
CA ILE A 398 -23.37 4.08 -18.53
C ILE A 398 -22.98 5.04 -19.67
N GLY A 399 -21.71 5.02 -20.07
CA GLY A 399 -21.30 5.55 -21.36
C GLY A 399 -22.02 4.79 -22.47
N PRO A 400 -22.22 5.38 -23.66
CA PRO A 400 -22.84 4.66 -24.77
C PRO A 400 -22.07 3.34 -24.98
N ALA A 401 -22.80 2.23 -25.08
CA ALA A 401 -22.23 0.93 -25.40
C ALA A 401 -21.39 1.06 -26.69
N GLU A 402 -20.08 0.80 -26.59
CA GLU A 402 -19.21 0.64 -27.77
C GLU A 402 -19.54 -0.62 -28.56
#